data_AF-A0A969JKN9-F1
#
_entry.id   AF-A0A969JKN9-F1
#
_cell.length_a   1.000
_cell.length_b   1.000
_cell.length_c   1.000
_cell.angle_alpha   90.00
_cell.angle_beta   90.00
_cell.angle_gamma   90.00
#
_symmetry.space_group_name_H-M   'P 1'
#
loop_
_entity.id
_entity.type
_entity.pdbx_description
1 polymer ?
#
loop_
_entity_poly.entity_id
_entity_poly.type
_entity_poly.pdbx_seq_one_letter_code
_entity_poly.pdbx_strand_id
1 'polypeptide(L)' 'MDQPRVAPYGSWKSPITTQLIADKTIGLGRIMLDGTDTYWAETRPSEEGREVIVKRTP' A
#
# COMPACT_ATOMS: atom_id res chain seq x y z
N MET A 1 -30.79 0.98 -10.93
CA MET A 1 -30.51 1.55 -9.59
C MET A 1 -30.54 0.38 -8.62
N ASP A 2 -29.41 0.02 -8.03
CA ASP A 2 -29.34 -1.10 -7.08
C ASP A 2 -30.07 -0.73 -5.78
N GLN A 3 -30.93 -1.61 -5.28
CA GLN A 3 -31.69 -1.34 -4.04
C GLN A 3 -30.79 -1.60 -2.82
N PRO A 4 -30.79 -0.72 -1.80
CA PRO A 4 -29.97 -0.91 -0.61
C PRO A 4 -30.42 -2.16 0.17
N ARG A 5 -29.49 -3.10 0.36
CA ARG A 5 -29.73 -4.34 1.12
C ARG A 5 -29.44 -4.12 2.60
N VAL A 6 -30.45 -4.32 3.45
CA VAL A 6 -30.28 -4.32 4.92
C VAL A 6 -29.53 -5.59 5.34
N ALA A 7 -28.51 -5.43 6.17
CA ALA A 7 -27.78 -6.54 6.79
C ALA A 7 -27.34 -6.16 8.22
N PRO A 8 -27.10 -7.14 9.12
CA PRO A 8 -26.55 -6.90 10.45
C PRO A 8 -25.21 -6.17 10.40
N TYR A 9 -24.87 -5.46 11.50
CA TYR A 9 -23.57 -4.83 11.64
C TYR A 9 -22.44 -5.85 11.45
N GLY A 10 -21.42 -5.48 10.67
CA GLY A 10 -20.29 -6.35 10.31
C GLY A 10 -20.54 -7.34 9.16
N SER A 11 -21.77 -7.44 8.64
CA SER A 11 -22.11 -8.36 7.54
C SER A 11 -22.31 -7.68 6.18
N TRP A 12 -22.01 -6.38 6.08
CA TRP A 12 -22.03 -5.70 4.78
C TRP A 12 -20.94 -6.26 3.89
N LYS A 13 -21.31 -6.59 2.65
CA LYS A 13 -20.36 -7.06 1.66
C LYS A 13 -19.40 -5.92 1.35
N SER A 14 -18.17 -6.05 1.86
CA SER A 14 -17.11 -5.08 1.61
C SER A 14 -16.43 -5.38 0.27
N PRO A 15 -16.21 -4.36 -0.59
CA PRO A 15 -15.33 -4.50 -1.75
C PRO A 15 -13.84 -4.57 -1.35
N ILE A 16 -13.51 -4.27 -0.09
CA ILE A 16 -12.15 -4.32 0.47
C ILE A 16 -11.90 -5.74 0.99
N THR A 17 -11.11 -6.52 0.25
CA THR A 17 -10.73 -7.88 0.65
C THR A 17 -9.52 -7.86 1.60
N THR A 18 -9.32 -8.92 2.37
CA THR A 18 -8.11 -9.10 3.20
C THR A 18 -6.84 -9.07 2.35
N GLN A 19 -6.89 -9.67 1.16
CA GLN A 19 -5.79 -9.65 0.21
C GLN A 19 -5.49 -8.24 -0.32
N LEU A 20 -6.51 -7.40 -0.51
CA LEU A 20 -6.33 -5.99 -0.88
C LEU A 20 -5.52 -5.22 0.18
N ILE A 21 -5.67 -5.56 1.45
CA ILE A 21 -4.96 -4.91 2.57
C ILE A 21 -3.50 -5.41 2.62
N ALA A 22 -3.29 -6.71 2.45
CA ALA A 22 -1.97 -7.33 2.53
C ALA A 22 -1.06 -6.97 1.34
N ASP A 23 -1.58 -6.99 0.11
CA ASP A 23 -0.75 -6.91 -1.11
C ASP A 23 -0.41 -5.46 -1.52
N LYS A 24 -1.07 -4.44 -0.96
CA LYS A 24 -1.01 -3.07 -1.50
C LYS A 24 -0.20 -2.07 -0.69
N THR A 25 0.33 -2.44 0.47
CA THR A 25 0.98 -1.46 1.33
C THR A 25 2.47 -1.38 1.03
N ILE A 26 2.85 -0.41 0.18
CA ILE A 26 4.24 0.03 0.06
C ILE A 26 4.53 1.00 1.20
N GLY A 27 5.49 0.66 2.07
CA GLY A 27 5.98 1.55 3.12
C GLY A 27 7.11 2.44 2.59
N LEU A 28 6.99 3.76 2.71
CA LEU A 28 8.04 4.71 2.35
C LEU A 28 8.72 5.24 3.61
N GLY A 29 10.05 5.17 3.68
CA GLY A 29 10.83 5.67 4.81
C GLY A 29 12.21 6.15 4.41
N ARG A 30 12.93 6.75 5.37
CA ARG A 30 14.34 7.17 5.23
C ARG A 30 14.61 7.94 3.93
N ILE A 31 13.82 8.99 3.71
CA ILE A 31 13.94 9.83 2.51
C ILE A 31 15.25 10.62 2.59
N MET A 32 16.02 10.61 1.50
CA MET A 32 17.26 11.37 1.37
C MET A 32 17.29 12.09 0.02
N LEU A 33 17.76 13.34 0.05
CA LEU A 33 17.89 14.20 -1.13
C LEU A 33 19.37 14.40 -1.43
N ASP A 34 19.76 14.23 -2.69
CA ASP A 34 21.12 14.45 -3.19
C ASP A 34 21.06 15.13 -4.56
N GLY A 35 21.23 16.45 -4.57
CA GLY A 35 21.10 17.26 -5.79
C GLY A 35 19.73 17.10 -6.44
N THR A 36 19.70 16.55 -7.65
CA THR A 36 18.45 16.24 -8.36
C THR A 36 17.86 14.89 -7.97
N ASP A 37 18.64 14.02 -7.34
CA ASP A 37 18.24 12.66 -7.04
C ASP A 37 17.51 12.57 -5.70
N THR A 38 16.43 11.79 -5.68
CA THR A 38 15.66 11.45 -4.47
C THR A 38 15.80 9.97 -4.19
N TYR A 39 16.17 9.64 -2.96
CA TYR A 39 16.29 8.26 -2.50
C TYR A 39 15.29 7.99 -1.37
N TRP A 40 14.75 6.78 -1.32
CA TRP A 40 13.94 6.31 -0.19
C TRP A 40 14.12 4.81 0.02
N ALA A 41 13.86 4.38 1.25
CA ALA A 41 13.68 2.98 1.57
C ALA A 41 12.22 2.58 1.36
N GLU A 42 12.01 1.50 0.62
CA GLU A 42 10.70 0.97 0.28
C GLU A 42 10.52 -0.42 0.89
N THR A 43 9.57 -0.57 1.81
CA THR A 43 9.19 -1.87 2.38
C THR A 43 8.13 -2.52 1.51
N ARG A 44 8.38 -3.76 1.07
CA ARG A 44 7.50 -4.52 0.19
C ARG A 44 7.06 -5.83 0.87
N PRO A 45 5.87 -5.85 1.50
CA PRO A 45 5.35 -7.07 2.14
C PRO A 45 5.25 -8.27 1.18
N SER A 46 4.96 -8.00 -0.10
CA SER A 46 4.88 -9.02 -1.16
C SER A 46 6.24 -9.59 -1.59
N GLU A 47 7.35 -8.97 -1.21
CA GLU A 47 8.72 -9.47 -1.46
C GLU A 47 9.36 -9.98 -0.16
N GLU A 48 8.68 -10.88 0.55
CA GLU A 48 9.13 -11.46 1.83
C GLU A 48 9.43 -10.40 2.91
N GLY A 49 8.76 -9.24 2.84
CA GLY A 49 8.98 -8.12 3.76
C GLY A 49 10.33 -7.41 3.58
N ARG A 50 11.00 -7.62 2.43
CA ARG A 50 12.27 -6.97 2.13
C ARG A 50 12.12 -5.45 2.04
N GLU A 51 13.20 -4.77 2.38
CA GLU A 51 13.37 -3.35 2.18
C GLU A 51 14.36 -3.09 1.04
N VAL A 52 14.01 -2.21 0.10
CA VAL A 52 14.85 -1.84 -1.04
C VAL A 52 15.14 -0.35 -1.04
N ILE A 53 16.31 0.04 -1.54
CA ILE A 53 16.63 1.44 -1.82
C ILE A 53 16.17 1.77 -3.23
N VAL A 54 15.34 2.79 -3.35
CA VAL A 54 14.88 3.30 -4.63
C VAL A 54 15.53 4.67 -4.88
N LYS A 55 15.87 4.92 -6.14
CA LYS A 55 16.37 6.21 -6.63
C LYS A 55 15.39 6.73 -7.68
N ARG A 56 15.03 8.01 -7.58
CA ARG A 56 14.32 8.75 -8.62
C ARG A 56 15.11 10.00 -8.99
N THR A 57 15.47 10.08 -10.26
CA THR A 57 15.92 11.31 -10.91
C THR A 57 14.70 11.95 -11.59
N PRO A 58 14.55 13.29 -11.65
CA PRO A 58 13.37 13.97 -12.16
C PRO A 58 13.08 13.65 -13.62
#